data_AF-A0A455UKI0-F1
#
_entry.id   AF-A0A455UKI0-F1
#
_cell.length_a   1.000
_cell.length_b   1.000
_cell.length_c   1.000
_cell.angle_alpha   90.00
_cell.angle_beta   90.00
_cell.angle_gamma   90.00
#
_symmetry.space_group_name_H-M   'P 1'
#
loop_
_entity.id
_entity.type
_entity.pdbx_description
1 polymer ?
#
loop_
_entity_poly.entity_id
_entity_poly.type
_entity_poly.pdbx_seq_one_letter_code
_entity_poly.pdbx_strand_id
1 'polypeptide(L)'
;MYSKDIPEGYWKQRDRLSAIAHEHGTDLRTAALQFTAAPDVVAATIPGARNAVQARENRASMDADIPAEFWQALKEEGLIAENAPTPS
;
A
#
# COMPACT_ATOMS: atom_id res chain seq x y z
N MET A 1 17.45 -0.49 16.19
CA MET A 1 17.27 0.61 15.20
C MET A 1 17.34 -0.05 13.83
N TYR A 2 16.38 0.16 12.94
CA TYR A 2 16.39 -0.49 11.61
C TYR A 2 17.62 -0.06 10.80
N SER A 3 18.19 -0.97 10.00
CA SER A 3 19.28 -0.63 9.07
C SER A 3 18.82 0.43 8.08
N LYS A 4 19.73 1.33 7.70
CA LYS A 4 19.48 2.33 6.64
C LYS A 4 19.84 1.81 5.26
N ASP A 5 20.41 0.61 5.18
CA ASP A 5 20.85 0.00 3.93
C ASP A 5 19.62 -0.62 3.23
N ILE A 6 19.05 0.14 2.31
CA ILE A 6 18.01 -0.36 1.41
C ILE A 6 18.71 -0.96 0.18
N PRO A 7 18.39 -2.22 -0.22
CA PRO A 7 19.01 -2.83 -1.38
C PRO A 7 18.78 -2.01 -2.66
N GLU A 8 19.68 -2.17 -3.62
CA GLU A 8 19.61 -1.48 -4.90
C GLU A 8 18.26 -1.73 -5.60
N GLY A 9 17.69 -0.69 -6.22
CA GLY A 9 16.41 -0.76 -6.93
C GLY A 9 15.16 -0.48 -6.09
N TYR A 10 15.17 -0.74 -4.78
CA TYR A 10 13.97 -0.57 -3.94
C TYR A 10 13.55 0.89 -3.76
N TRP A 11 14.50 1.84 -3.77
CA TRP A 11 14.16 3.27 -3.78
C TRP A 11 13.36 3.64 -5.03
N LYS A 12 13.82 3.21 -6.20
CA LYS A 12 13.16 3.47 -7.48
C LYS A 12 11.78 2.80 -7.53
N GLN A 13 11.65 1.58 -7.03
CA GLN A 13 10.37 0.87 -6.94
C GLN A 13 9.38 1.61 -6.02
N ARG A 14 9.83 2.03 -4.83
CA ARG A 14 9.02 2.83 -3.89
C ARG A 14 8.56 4.14 -4.51
N ASP A 15 9.47 4.84 -5.19
CA ASP A 15 9.17 6.13 -5.81
C ASP A 15 8.16 5.96 -6.96
N ARG A 16 8.27 4.87 -7.74
CA ARG A 16 7.27 4.57 -8.77
C ARG A 16 5.90 4.22 -8.17
N LEU A 17 5.86 3.39 -7.14
CA LEU A 17 4.63 3.08 -6.39
C LEU A 17 3.96 4.36 -5.86
N SER A 18 4.76 5.28 -5.32
CA SER A 18 4.27 6.55 -4.76
C SER A 18 3.72 7.47 -5.85
N ALA A 19 4.38 7.52 -7.02
CA ALA A 19 3.92 8.32 -8.16
C ALA A 19 2.56 7.83 -8.68
N ILE A 20 2.40 6.53 -8.91
CA ILE A 20 1.13 5.94 -9.36
C ILE A 20 0.03 6.17 -8.30
N ALA A 21 0.34 5.97 -7.01
CA ALA A 21 -0.63 6.25 -5.95
C ALA A 21 -1.17 7.68 -6.02
N HIS A 22 -0.27 8.66 -6.19
CA HIS A 22 -0.65 10.06 -6.33
C HIS A 22 -1.44 10.35 -7.62
N GLU A 23 -1.04 9.76 -8.76
CA GLU A 23 -1.76 9.88 -10.04
C GLU A 23 -3.22 9.40 -9.92
N HIS A 24 -3.49 8.42 -9.06
CA HIS A 24 -4.82 7.88 -8.79
C HIS A 24 -5.51 8.46 -7.54
N GLY A 25 -4.96 9.53 -6.95
CA GLY A 25 -5.61 10.24 -5.84
C GLY A 25 -5.55 9.53 -4.48
N THR A 26 -4.62 8.58 -4.30
CA THR A 26 -4.35 7.93 -3.02
C THR A 26 -2.90 8.14 -2.58
N ASP A 27 -2.47 7.45 -1.54
CA ASP A 27 -1.09 7.46 -1.06
C ASP A 27 -0.59 6.03 -0.78
N LEU A 28 0.73 5.86 -0.84
CA LEU A 28 1.35 4.54 -0.71
C LEU A 28 1.07 3.89 0.66
N ARG A 29 0.92 4.66 1.74
CA ARG A 29 0.59 4.11 3.06
C ARG A 29 -0.84 3.56 3.05
N THR A 30 -1.79 4.32 2.53
CA THR A 30 -3.20 3.89 2.41
C THR A 30 -3.33 2.64 1.55
N ALA A 31 -2.70 2.63 0.37
CA ALA A 31 -2.64 1.45 -0.48
C ALA A 31 -2.00 0.24 0.22
N ALA A 32 -0.86 0.41 0.88
CA ALA A 32 -0.19 -0.71 1.55
C ALA A 32 -1.05 -1.36 2.64
N LEU A 33 -1.80 -0.56 3.41
CA LEU A 33 -2.68 -1.10 4.44
C LEU A 33 -3.78 -1.97 3.84
N GLN A 34 -4.48 -1.47 2.81
CA GLN A 34 -5.55 -2.24 2.18
C GLN A 34 -5.03 -3.45 1.40
N PHE A 35 -3.87 -3.32 0.74
CA PHE A 35 -3.25 -4.42 0.00
C PHE A 35 -2.95 -5.62 0.92
N THR A 36 -2.44 -5.37 2.13
CA THR A 36 -2.17 -6.46 3.09
C THR A 36 -3.43 -7.16 3.59
N ALA A 37 -4.58 -6.49 3.58
CA ALA A 37 -5.85 -7.02 4.03
C ALA A 37 -6.64 -7.72 2.90
N ALA A 38 -6.22 -7.60 1.64
CA ALA A 38 -6.97 -8.10 0.49
C ALA A 38 -7.01 -9.63 0.35
N PRO A 39 -5.94 -10.40 0.65
CA PRO A 39 -5.99 -11.85 0.51
C PRO A 39 -6.91 -12.51 1.55
N ASP A 40 -7.79 -13.43 1.12
CA ASP A 40 -8.75 -14.13 2.00
C ASP A 40 -8.12 -14.90 3.17
N VAL A 41 -6.84 -15.27 3.04
CA VAL A 41 -6.09 -15.97 4.11
C VAL A 41 -5.70 -15.04 5.27
N VAL A 42 -5.75 -13.72 5.07
CA VAL A 42 -5.35 -12.74 6.08
C VAL A 42 -6.53 -12.41 6.99
N ALA A 43 -6.43 -12.80 8.26
CA ALA A 43 -7.45 -12.48 9.25
C ALA A 43 -7.40 -11.03 9.75
N ALA A 44 -6.21 -10.42 9.78
CA ALA A 44 -6.02 -9.05 10.26
C ALA A 44 -4.71 -8.41 9.76
N THR A 45 -4.77 -7.11 9.46
CA THR A 45 -3.60 -6.24 9.29
C THR A 45 -3.34 -5.48 10.60
N ILE A 46 -2.10 -5.52 11.11
CA ILE A 46 -1.72 -4.88 12.38
C ILE A 46 -0.78 -3.70 12.12
N PRO A 47 -1.29 -2.51 11.79
CA PRO A 47 -0.45 -1.34 11.56
C PRO A 47 0.05 -0.75 12.88
N GLY A 48 1.31 -0.30 12.88
CA GLY A 48 1.87 0.40 14.03
C GLY A 48 1.20 1.76 14.26
N ALA A 49 1.01 2.13 15.53
CA ALA A 49 0.59 3.46 15.94
C ALA A 49 1.26 3.81 17.28
N ARG A 50 1.93 4.97 17.35
CA ARG A 50 2.60 5.48 18.56
C ARG A 50 1.71 6.41 19.38
N ASN A 51 0.60 6.87 18.80
CA ASN A 51 -0.36 7.77 19.45
C ASN A 51 -1.75 7.59 18.83
N ALA A 52 -2.76 8.21 19.46
CA ALA A 52 -4.15 8.09 19.03
C ALA A 52 -4.43 8.73 17.65
N VAL A 53 -3.63 9.70 17.20
CA VAL A 53 -3.78 10.30 15.87
C VAL A 53 -3.45 9.27 14.80
N GLN A 54 -2.31 8.59 14.92
CA GLN A 54 -1.90 7.53 13.99
C GLN A 54 -2.89 6.37 13.95
N ALA A 55 -3.49 6.01 15.09
CA ALA A 55 -4.55 4.99 15.12
C ALA A 55 -5.77 5.40 14.29
N ARG A 56 -6.20 6.68 14.39
CA ARG A 56 -7.30 7.22 13.58
C ARG A 56 -6.92 7.31 12.10
N GLU A 57 -5.71 7.75 11.79
CA GLU A 57 -5.20 7.78 10.41
C GLU A 57 -5.12 6.37 9.80
N ASN A 58 -4.75 5.34 10.58
CA ASN A 58 -4.73 3.95 10.11
C ASN A 58 -6.16 3.49 9.78
N ARG A 59 -7.12 3.83 10.65
CA ARG A 59 -8.53 3.54 10.40
C ARG A 59 -9.04 4.24 9.14
N ALA A 60 -8.79 5.55 9.01
CA ALA A 60 -9.18 6.34 7.86
C ALA A 60 -8.62 5.79 6.55
N SER A 61 -7.34 5.37 6.53
CA SER A 61 -6.76 4.71 5.36
C SER A 61 -7.47 3.40 4.99
N MET A 62 -7.92 2.62 5.98
CA MET A 62 -8.68 1.40 5.71
C MET A 62 -10.12 1.68 5.23
N ASP A 63 -10.65 2.89 5.43
CA ASP A 63 -11.99 3.31 4.97
C ASP A 63 -11.93 4.10 3.64
N ALA A 64 -10.74 4.44 3.16
CA ALA A 64 -10.59 5.26 1.95
C ALA A 64 -10.91 4.44 0.69
N ASP A 65 -11.62 5.06 -0.27
CA ASP A 65 -11.83 4.44 -1.57
C ASP A 65 -10.54 4.51 -2.40
N ILE A 66 -10.07 3.36 -2.90
CA ILE A 66 -8.94 3.29 -3.82
C ILE A 66 -9.46 2.80 -5.17
N PRO A 67 -9.31 3.58 -6.26
CA PRO A 67 -9.79 3.18 -7.58
C PRO A 67 -9.20 1.84 -8.05
N ALA A 68 -10.01 1.01 -8.71
CA ALA A 68 -9.56 -0.28 -9.24
C ALA A 68 -8.41 -0.13 -10.25
N GLU A 69 -8.40 0.98 -10.99
CA GLU A 69 -7.40 1.34 -11.97
C GLU A 69 -6.01 1.51 -11.37
N PHE A 70 -5.91 1.95 -10.10
CA PHE A 70 -4.63 2.03 -9.39
C PHE A 70 -4.01 0.64 -9.27
N TRP A 71 -4.80 -0.35 -8.84
CA TRP A 71 -4.34 -1.72 -8.66
C TRP A 71 -3.96 -2.39 -9.99
N GLN A 72 -4.70 -2.09 -11.05
CA GLN A 72 -4.40 -2.55 -12.41
C GLN A 72 -3.07 -1.99 -12.89
N ALA A 73 -2.84 -0.68 -12.75
CA ALA A 73 -1.59 -0.04 -13.13
C ALA A 73 -0.37 -0.66 -12.41
N LEU A 74 -0.50 -0.97 -11.11
CA LEU A 74 0.58 -1.64 -10.37
C LEU A 74 0.90 -3.05 -10.90
N LYS A 75 -0.11 -3.80 -11.36
CA LYS A 75 0.07 -5.13 -11.96
C LYS A 75 0.70 -5.03 -13.34
N GLU A 76 0.22 -4.12 -14.17
CA GLU A 76 0.74 -3.89 -15.53
C GLU A 76 2.21 -3.47 -15.52
N GLU A 77 2.62 -2.66 -14.54
CA GLU A 77 4.03 -2.28 -14.36
C GLU A 77 4.88 -3.32 -13.61
N GLY A 78 4.29 -4.45 -13.22
CA GLY A 78 4.98 -5.51 -12.47
C GLY A 78 5.47 -5.07 -11.09
N LEU A 79 4.88 -4.02 -10.52
CA LEU A 79 5.23 -3.51 -9.18
C LEU A 79 4.60 -4.37 -8.08
N ILE A 80 3.50 -5.06 -8.39
CA ILE A 80 2.94 -6.17 -7.62
C ILE A 80 2.71 -7.36 -8.56
N ALA A 81 2.57 -8.57 -7.99
CA ALA A 81 2.31 -9.76 -8.80
C ALA A 81 0.98 -9.65 -9.56
N GLU A 82 0.94 -10.14 -10.80
CA GLU A 82 -0.25 -10.10 -11.66
C GLU A 82 -1.47 -10.76 -10.99
N ASN A 83 -1.24 -11.88 -10.28
CA ASN A 83 -2.26 -12.62 -9.54
C ASN A 83 -2.44 -12.15 -8.09
N ALA A 84 -1.83 -11.04 -7.67
CA ALA A 84 -2.01 -10.54 -6.31
C ALA A 84 -3.50 -10.18 -6.06
N PRO A 85 -4.10 -10.64 -4.97
CA PRO A 85 -5.41 -10.15 -4.53
C PRO A 85 -5.33 -8.64 -4.28
N THR A 86 -6.32 -7.91 -4.75
CA THR A 86 -6.43 -6.46 -4.57
C THR A 86 -7.82 -6.14 -4.06
N PRO A 87 -7.99 -5.11 -3.19
CA PRO A 87 -9.30 -4.67 -2.75
C PRO A 87 -10.23 -4.39 -3.94
N SER A 88 -11.49 -4.80 -3.81
CA SER A 88 -12.57 -4.57 -4.78
C SER A 88 -13.32 -3.29 -4.49
#